data_AF-A0A359CLJ5-F1
#
_entry.id   AF-A0A359CLJ5-F1
#
_cell.length_a   1.000
_cell.length_b   1.000
_cell.length_c   1.000
_cell.angle_alpha   90.00
_cell.angle_beta   90.00
_cell.angle_gamma   90.00
#
_symmetry.space_group_name_H-M   'P 1'
#
loop_
_entity.id
_entity.type
_entity.pdbx_description
1 polymer ?
#
loop_
_entity_poly.entity_id
_entity_poly.type
_entity_poly.pdbx_seq_one_letter_code
_entity_poly.pdbx_strand_id
1 'polypeptide(L)' 'DIYKQPDLSYVVNSSKSVAKYAHKGMLVILESTTYPGTTEEVLKPIFEEKGLKCGENFYLAFS' A
#
# COMPACT_ATOMS: atom_id res chain seq x y z
N ASP A 1 10.54 -20.39 -11.39
CA ASP A 1 9.12 -20.72 -11.14
C ASP A 1 8.31 -19.44 -11.32
N ILE A 2 7.85 -19.18 -12.54
CA ILE A 2 7.17 -17.93 -12.94
C ILE A 2 5.68 -17.98 -12.54
N TYR A 3 5.20 -19.14 -12.09
CA TYR A 3 3.78 -19.44 -11.82
C TYR A 3 3.37 -19.30 -10.35
N LYS A 4 4.27 -18.83 -9.47
CA LYS A 4 4.01 -18.67 -8.04
C LYS A 4 4.11 -17.23 -7.53
N GLN A 5 4.21 -16.24 -8.42
CA GLN A 5 4.14 -14.85 -7.99
C GLN A 5 2.68 -14.44 -7.83
N PRO A 6 2.27 -13.98 -6.63
CA PRO A 6 0.91 -13.51 -6.42
C PRO A 6 0.64 -12.31 -7.34
N ASP A 7 -0.53 -12.31 -7.99
CA ASP A 7 -0.96 -11.17 -8.78
C ASP A 7 -1.34 -10.01 -7.85
N LEU A 8 -0.47 -9.01 -7.79
CA LEU A 8 -0.68 -7.80 -6.99
C LEU A 8 -1.57 -6.77 -7.68
N SER A 9 -2.05 -6.98 -8.90
CA SER A 9 -2.83 -5.99 -9.66
C SER A 9 -4.03 -5.47 -8.87
N TYR A 10 -4.73 -6.34 -8.15
CA TYR A 10 -5.87 -5.98 -7.29
C TYR A 10 -5.47 -5.12 -6.09
N VAL A 11 -4.35 -5.46 -5.43
CA VAL A 11 -3.82 -4.70 -4.29
C VAL A 11 -3.36 -3.31 -4.76
N VAL A 12 -2.66 -3.25 -5.90
CA VAL A 12 -2.18 -2.00 -6.50
C VAL A 12 -3.35 -1.10 -6.92
N ASN A 13 -4.34 -1.64 -7.62
CA ASN A 13 -5.50 -0.86 -8.10
C ASN A 13 -6.37 -0.34 -6.95
N SER A 14 -6.54 -1.16 -5.91
CA SER A 14 -7.25 -0.75 -4.69
C SER A 14 -6.48 0.34 -3.97
N SER A 15 -5.16 0.15 -3.78
CA SER A 15 -4.29 1.13 -3.14
C SER A 15 -4.28 2.46 -3.88
N LYS A 16 -4.20 2.46 -5.22
CA LYS A 16 -4.31 3.69 -6.05
C LYS A 16 -5.65 4.39 -5.88
N SER A 17 -6.74 3.63 -5.78
CA SER A 17 -8.07 4.20 -5.58
C SER A 17 -8.18 4.85 -4.19
N VAL A 18 -7.66 4.22 -3.14
CA VAL A 18 -7.63 4.78 -1.79
C VAL A 18 -6.70 5.99 -1.70
N ALA A 19 -5.51 5.92 -2.32
CA ALA A 19 -4.53 7.01 -2.33
C ALA A 19 -5.06 8.30 -2.97
N LYS A 20 -6.06 8.22 -3.86
CA LYS A 20 -6.76 9.41 -4.38
C LYS A 20 -7.37 10.27 -3.26
N TYR A 21 -7.75 9.66 -2.16
CA TYR A 21 -8.39 10.31 -1.02
C TYR A 21 -7.50 10.34 0.24
N ALA A 22 -6.22 10.00 0.10
CA ALA A 22 -5.29 10.02 1.22
C ALA A 22 -5.19 11.41 1.86
N HIS A 23 -5.25 11.44 3.19
CA HIS A 23 -5.19 12.66 3.98
C HIS A 23 -4.33 12.44 5.23
N LYS A 24 -3.96 13.55 5.88
CA LYS A 24 -3.20 13.51 7.13
C LYS A 24 -3.99 12.76 8.22
N GLY A 25 -3.29 11.94 9.00
CA GLY A 25 -3.85 11.11 10.07
C GLY A 25 -4.49 9.79 9.62
N MET A 26 -4.41 9.44 8.34
CA MET A 26 -4.99 8.20 7.82
C MET A 26 -4.15 6.97 8.22
N LEU A 27 -4.80 5.89 8.67
CA LEU A 27 -4.20 4.56 8.83
C LEU A 27 -4.71 3.64 7.72
N VAL A 28 -3.81 2.95 7.05
CA VAL A 28 -4.12 1.96 6.01
C VAL A 28 -3.52 0.62 6.42
N ILE A 29 -4.33 -0.44 6.38
CA ILE A 29 -3.93 -1.79 6.76
C ILE A 29 -4.05 -2.71 5.55
N LEU A 30 -2.98 -3.42 5.22
CA LEU A 30 -2.98 -4.46 4.21
C LEU A 30 -3.35 -5.81 4.86
N GLU A 31 -4.54 -6.31 4.51
CA GLU A 31 -5.11 -7.58 5.01
C GLU A 31 -5.03 -8.72 3.98
N SER A 32 -4.76 -8.39 2.72
CA SER A 32 -4.62 -9.42 1.67
C SER A 32 -3.36 -10.24 1.91
N THR A 33 -3.44 -11.55 1.68
CA THR A 33 -2.25 -12.40 1.70
C THR A 33 -1.31 -12.01 0.56
N THR A 34 -0.14 -11.46 0.91
CA THR A 34 0.90 -11.01 -0.02
C THR A 34 2.26 -11.53 0.41
N TYR A 35 3.31 -11.22 -0.36
CA TYR A 35 4.68 -11.51 0.04
C TYR A 35 5.21 -10.44 1.03
N PRO A 36 6.15 -10.80 1.93
CA PRO A 36 6.79 -9.84 2.82
C PRO A 36 7.44 -8.68 2.06
N GLY A 37 7.21 -7.44 2.50
CA GLY A 37 7.70 -6.24 1.82
C GLY A 37 6.66 -5.55 0.92
N THR A 38 5.50 -6.16 0.67
CA THR A 38 4.45 -5.52 -0.16
C THR A 38 4.00 -4.17 0.43
N THR A 39 3.93 -4.04 1.75
CA THR A 39 3.56 -2.78 2.42
C THR A 39 4.56 -1.66 2.13
N GLU A 40 5.86 -1.93 2.25
CA GLU A 40 6.94 -0.96 2.09
C GLU A 40 7.32 -0.72 0.63
N GLU A 41 7.32 -1.76 -0.19
CA GLU A 41 7.82 -1.72 -1.58
C GLU A 41 6.73 -1.34 -2.58
N VAL A 42 5.44 -1.62 -2.26
CA VAL A 42 4.33 -1.41 -3.19
C VAL A 42 3.34 -0.37 -2.66
N LEU A 43 2.84 -0.51 -1.44
CA LEU A 43 1.83 0.43 -0.92
C LEU A 43 2.44 1.80 -0.63
N LYS A 44 3.54 1.86 0.15
CA LYS A 44 4.19 3.12 0.52
C LYS A 44 4.40 4.08 -0.65
N PRO A 45 5.05 3.72 -1.77
CA PRO A 45 5.25 4.65 -2.88
C PRO A 45 3.94 5.16 -3.50
N ILE A 46 2.88 4.34 -3.54
CA ILE A 46 1.56 4.75 -4.06
C ILE A 46 0.94 5.88 -3.21
N PHE A 47 1.10 5.81 -1.88
CA PHE A 47 0.57 6.83 -0.97
C PHE A 47 1.49 8.06 -0.85
N GLU A 48 2.80 7.90 -1.01
CA GLU A 48 3.76 9.01 -0.97
C GLU A 48 3.80 9.86 -2.25
N GLU A 49 3.24 9.38 -3.37
CA GLU A 49 3.17 10.11 -4.65
C GLU A 49 2.50 11.50 -4.52
N LYS A 50 1.66 11.69 -3.49
CA LYS A 50 0.97 12.96 -3.21
C LYS A 50 1.71 13.91 -2.27
N GLY A 51 2.97 13.62 -1.94
CA GLY A 51 3.76 14.43 -1.00
C GLY A 51 3.39 14.21 0.46
N LEU A 52 2.63 13.17 0.77
CA LEU A 52 2.46 12.66 2.14
C LEU A 52 3.64 11.78 2.49
N LYS A 53 4.03 11.74 3.77
CA LYS A 53 5.08 10.85 4.27
C LYS A 53 4.52 9.77 5.18
N CYS A 54 4.93 8.53 4.95
CA CYS A 54 4.58 7.41 5.81
C CYS A 54 5.24 7.58 7.20
N GLY A 55 4.49 7.36 8.27
CA GLY A 55 4.92 7.56 9.67
C GLY A 55 4.75 8.99 10.19
N GLU A 56 4.57 9.98 9.31
CA GLU A 56 4.35 11.39 9.70
C GLU A 56 2.94 11.87 9.36
N ASN A 57 2.46 11.57 8.14
CA ASN A 57 1.18 12.05 7.63
C ASN A 57 0.16 10.93 7.50
N PHE A 58 0.60 9.72 7.19
CA PHE A 58 -0.26 8.54 7.18
C PHE A 58 0.53 7.35 7.72
N TYR A 59 -0.18 6.29 8.10
CA TYR A 59 0.40 5.10 8.70
C TYR A 59 0.05 3.88 7.86
N LEU A 60 1.00 2.97 7.70
CA LEU A 60 0.80 1.67 7.08
C LEU A 60 0.96 0.57 8.12
N ALA A 61 0.11 -0.44 8.04
CA ALA A 61 0.22 -1.67 8.82
C ALA A 61 -0.11 -2.88 7.95
N PHE A 62 0.25 -4.06 8.43
CA PHE A 62 -0.06 -5.35 7.84
C PHE A 62 -0.62 -6.25 8.96
N SER A 63 -1.65 -7.04 8.66
CA SER A 63 -2.25 -8.01 9.57
C SER A 63 -2.33 -9.41 8.98
#